data_AF-E5ASB5-F1
#
_entry.id   AF-E5ASB5-F1
#
_cell.length_a   1.000
_cell.length_b   1.000
_cell.length_c   1.000
_cell.angle_alpha   90.00
_cell.angle_beta   90.00
_cell.angle_gamma   90.00
#
_symmetry.space_group_name_H-M   'P 1'
#
loop_
_entity.id
_entity.type
_entity.pdbx_description
1 polymer ?
#
loop_
_entity_poly.entity_id
_entity_poly.type
_entity_poly.pdbx_seq_one_letter_code
_entity_poly.pdbx_strand_id
1 'polypeptide(L)'
;MTHAGERMRVGLFVTCLVDLMRPEIGFSVIKLLEHAGFDVHVPAAQTCCGQPAYNSGERRIARELAEKVLREKQVERRLRPWTERAALTVWGFVAMRPALYALLTRAGVRILERLGGSGRRISKLSFGGGWTDTRDMPAPVGRTFRELYQARQNHG
;
A
#
# COMPACT_ATOMS: atom_id res chain seq x y z
N MET A 1 -2.29 -2.76 37.91
CA MET A 1 -2.98 -1.76 37.07
C MET A 1 -3.96 -2.53 36.18
N THR A 2 -5.21 -2.63 36.61
CA THR A 2 -6.28 -3.35 35.93
C THR A 2 -6.94 -2.42 34.91
N HIS A 3 -6.73 -2.68 33.61
CA HIS A 3 -7.55 -2.08 32.56
C HIS A 3 -8.94 -2.71 32.61
N ALA A 4 -9.82 -2.15 33.43
CA ALA A 4 -11.23 -2.50 33.43
C ALA A 4 -11.86 -2.03 32.11
N GLY A 5 -12.28 -2.98 31.26
CA GLY A 5 -13.22 -2.75 30.15
C GLY A 5 -12.73 -3.06 28.74
N GLU A 6 -11.43 -3.19 28.48
CA GLU A 6 -10.94 -3.43 27.10
C GLU A 6 -10.09 -4.71 27.05
N ARG A 7 -10.61 -5.76 26.40
CA ARG A 7 -9.86 -6.99 26.12
C ARG A 7 -8.69 -6.64 25.20
N MET A 8 -7.47 -6.96 25.61
CA MET A 8 -6.30 -6.71 24.77
C MET A 8 -6.40 -7.55 23.49
N ARG A 9 -6.25 -6.89 22.34
CA ARG A 9 -6.30 -7.54 21.03
C ARG A 9 -4.97 -8.21 20.70
N VAL A 10 -5.03 -9.48 20.31
CA VAL A 10 -3.86 -10.28 19.92
C VAL A 10 -4.05 -10.88 18.54
N GLY A 11 -3.03 -10.75 17.69
CA GLY A 11 -3.00 -11.38 16.38
C GLY A 11 -2.39 -12.79 16.47
N LEU A 12 -3.15 -13.82 16.15
CA LEU A 12 -2.65 -15.19 16.11
C LEU A 12 -2.08 -15.48 14.73
N PHE A 13 -0.75 -15.64 14.66
CA PHE A 13 -0.06 -16.04 13.44
C PHE A 13 -0.06 -17.58 13.34
N VAL A 14 -0.86 -18.13 12.43
CA VAL A 14 -0.99 -19.57 12.23
C VAL A 14 0.06 -20.05 11.23
N THR A 15 0.93 -21.00 11.60
CA THR A 15 1.90 -21.52 10.62
C THR A 15 1.20 -22.41 9.59
N CYS A 16 1.80 -22.55 8.40
CA CYS A 16 1.28 -23.47 7.38
C CYS A 16 1.15 -24.91 7.87
N LEU A 17 1.95 -25.33 8.85
CA LEU A 17 1.84 -26.65 9.46
C LEU A 17 0.58 -26.79 10.32
N VAL A 18 0.27 -25.80 11.14
CA VAL A 18 -0.97 -25.79 11.94
C VAL A 18 -2.17 -25.70 11.02
N ASP A 19 -2.12 -24.85 9.99
CA ASP A 19 -3.23 -24.64 9.06
C ASP A 19 -3.55 -25.90 8.22
N LEU A 20 -2.52 -26.58 7.70
CA LEU A 20 -2.71 -27.73 6.81
C LEU A 20 -2.82 -29.07 7.54
N MET A 21 -2.03 -29.27 8.59
CA MET A 21 -1.86 -30.61 9.16
C MET A 21 -2.59 -30.79 10.49
N ARG A 22 -2.63 -29.75 11.35
CA ARG A 22 -3.08 -29.85 12.74
C ARG A 22 -3.94 -28.65 13.18
N PRO A 23 -5.06 -28.36 12.50
CA PRO A 23 -5.87 -27.16 12.75
C PRO A 23 -6.42 -27.07 14.18
N GLU A 24 -6.63 -28.21 14.84
CA GLU A 24 -7.07 -28.28 16.24
C GLU A 24 -6.12 -27.61 17.23
N ILE A 25 -4.83 -27.51 16.89
CA ILE A 25 -3.85 -26.75 17.69
C ILE A 25 -4.21 -25.25 17.65
N GLY A 26 -4.56 -24.72 16.48
CA GLY A 26 -4.97 -23.33 16.31
C GLY A 26 -6.19 -22.99 17.15
N PHE A 27 -7.24 -23.83 17.09
CA PHE A 27 -8.44 -23.65 17.91
C PHE A 27 -8.15 -23.77 19.41
N SER A 28 -7.27 -24.68 19.82
CA SER A 28 -6.87 -24.82 21.22
C SER A 28 -6.14 -23.58 21.75
N VAL A 29 -5.26 -22.98 20.94
CA VAL A 29 -4.58 -21.72 21.27
C VAL A 29 -5.57 -20.57 21.37
N ILE A 30 -6.52 -20.45 20.42
CA ILE A 30 -7.59 -19.44 20.47
C ILE A 30 -8.36 -19.56 21.79
N LYS A 31 -8.86 -20.77 22.11
CA LYS A 31 -9.62 -21.02 23.34
C LYS A 31 -8.85 -20.61 24.60
N LEU A 32 -7.55 -20.91 24.66
CA LEU A 32 -6.69 -20.56 25.79
C LEU A 32 -6.50 -19.04 25.91
N LEU A 33 -6.28 -18.34 24.80
CA LEU A 33 -6.12 -16.89 24.77
C LEU A 33 -7.42 -16.15 25.12
N GLU A 34 -8.56 -16.60 24.59
CA GLU A 34 -9.88 -16.05 24.91
C GLU A 34 -10.22 -16.25 26.39
N HIS A 35 -9.90 -17.42 26.96
CA HIS A 35 -10.09 -17.69 28.38
C HIS A 35 -9.19 -16.81 29.27
N ALA A 36 -8.00 -16.45 28.77
CA ALA A 36 -7.10 -15.49 29.42
C ALA A 36 -7.57 -14.01 29.27
N GLY A 37 -8.71 -13.77 28.62
CA GLY A 37 -9.31 -12.44 28.48
C GLY A 37 -8.84 -11.65 27.26
N PHE A 38 -8.19 -12.29 26.29
CA PHE A 38 -7.78 -11.65 25.04
C PHE A 38 -8.88 -11.67 23.98
N ASP A 39 -8.87 -10.68 23.10
CA ASP A 39 -9.64 -10.67 21.85
C ASP A 39 -8.73 -11.15 20.71
N VAL A 40 -8.97 -12.36 20.20
CA VAL A 40 -8.06 -13.04 19.26
C VAL A 40 -8.49 -12.78 17.82
N HIS A 41 -7.56 -12.28 17.01
CA HIS A 41 -7.75 -12.07 15.58
C HIS A 41 -6.78 -12.95 14.78
N VAL A 42 -7.32 -13.77 13.87
CA VAL A 42 -6.52 -14.51 12.89
C VAL A 42 -6.52 -13.73 11.58
N PRO A 43 -5.37 -13.24 11.08
CA PRO A 43 -5.37 -12.40 9.89
C PRO A 43 -5.71 -13.17 8.61
N ALA A 44 -6.74 -12.71 7.88
CA ALA A 44 -7.19 -13.36 6.64
C ALA A 44 -6.18 -13.28 5.49
N ALA A 45 -5.31 -12.27 5.49
CA ALA A 45 -4.29 -12.08 4.45
C ALA A 45 -3.02 -12.92 4.68
N GLN A 46 -2.93 -13.60 5.83
CA GLN A 46 -1.76 -14.37 6.21
C GLN A 46 -1.47 -15.49 5.20
N THR A 47 -0.19 -15.68 4.88
CA THR A 47 0.27 -16.80 4.04
C THR A 47 1.43 -17.56 4.70
N CYS A 48 2.49 -17.91 3.97
CA CYS A 48 3.67 -18.57 4.50
C CYS A 48 4.59 -17.60 5.27
N CYS A 49 5.17 -18.06 6.38
CA CYS A 49 6.22 -17.33 7.12
C CYS A 49 7.59 -17.36 6.45
N GLY A 50 7.80 -18.25 5.47
CA GLY A 50 9.09 -18.48 4.82
C GLY A 50 10.02 -19.47 5.55
N GLN A 51 9.58 -20.08 6.65
CA GLN A 51 10.38 -21.05 7.40
C GLN A 51 10.86 -22.24 6.57
N PRO A 52 10.06 -22.86 5.67
CA PRO A 52 10.56 -23.93 4.81
C PRO A 52 11.70 -23.48 3.90
N ALA A 53 11.55 -22.33 3.23
CA ALA A 53 12.60 -21.76 2.39
C ALA A 53 13.87 -21.46 3.19
N TYR A 54 13.73 -20.95 4.42
CA TYR A 54 14.85 -20.73 5.31
C TYR A 54 15.58 -22.03 5.65
N ASN A 55 14.83 -23.06 6.04
CA ASN A 55 15.39 -24.37 6.41
C ASN A 55 16.09 -25.07 5.24
N SER A 56 15.63 -24.83 4.01
CA SER A 56 16.24 -25.37 2.78
C SER A 56 17.42 -24.55 2.26
N GLY A 57 17.79 -23.44 2.91
CA GLY A 57 18.88 -22.57 2.47
C GLY A 57 18.50 -21.52 1.41
N GLU A 58 17.23 -21.44 1.00
CA GLU A 58 16.69 -20.47 0.04
C GLU A 58 16.48 -19.08 0.68
N ARG A 59 17.59 -18.44 1.05
CA ARG A 59 17.62 -17.18 1.83
C ARG A 59 16.87 -16.03 1.17
N ARG A 60 16.92 -15.92 -0.17
CA ARG A 60 16.21 -14.86 -0.91
C ARG A 60 14.70 -14.99 -0.74
N ILE A 61 14.17 -16.19 -0.96
CA ILE A 61 12.73 -16.49 -0.82
C ILE A 61 12.29 -16.30 0.64
N ALA A 62 13.09 -16.78 1.59
CA ALA A 62 12.82 -16.57 3.01
C ALA A 62 12.70 -15.09 3.38
N ARG A 63 13.61 -14.25 2.88
CA ARG A 63 13.57 -12.79 3.10
C ARG A 63 12.35 -12.14 2.49
N GLU A 64 12.03 -12.44 1.23
CA GLU A 64 10.86 -11.87 0.54
C GLU A 64 9.55 -12.19 1.28
N LEU A 65 9.41 -13.43 1.76
CA LEU A 65 8.26 -13.86 2.56
C LEU A 65 8.22 -13.17 3.93
N ALA A 66 9.35 -13.05 4.62
CA ALA A 66 9.42 -12.33 5.89
C ALA A 66 9.04 -10.85 5.74
N GLU A 67 9.53 -10.17 4.71
CA GLU A 67 9.17 -8.77 4.41
C GLU A 67 7.67 -8.62 4.08
N LYS A 68 7.07 -9.61 3.40
CA LYS A 68 5.62 -9.65 3.15
C LYS A 68 4.84 -9.71 4.47
N VAL A 69 5.22 -10.59 5.39
CA VAL A 69 4.59 -10.71 6.72
C VAL A 69 4.69 -9.38 7.50
N LEU A 70 5.83 -8.69 7.42
CA LEU A 70 5.98 -7.38 8.07
C LEU A 70 5.03 -6.33 7.47
N ARG A 71 4.87 -6.30 6.14
CA ARG A 71 3.93 -5.40 5.47
C ARG A 71 2.48 -5.69 5.87
N GLU A 72 2.10 -6.96 5.99
CA GLU A 72 0.77 -7.37 6.47
C GLU A 72 0.53 -6.90 7.91
N LYS A 73 1.49 -7.15 8.81
CA LYS A 73 1.42 -6.69 10.21
C LYS A 73 1.35 -5.16 10.34
N GLN A 74 2.04 -4.41 9.47
CA GLN A 74 1.95 -2.95 9.45
C GLN A 74 0.54 -2.46 9.10
N VAL A 75 -0.17 -3.15 8.21
CA VAL A 75 -1.55 -2.82 7.83
C VAL A 75 -2.50 -3.13 8.99
N GLU A 76 -2.41 -4.33 9.58
CA GLU A 76 -3.23 -4.75 10.72
C GLU A 76 -3.07 -3.84 11.92
N ARG A 77 -1.81 -3.52 12.28
CA ARG A 77 -1.48 -2.65 13.40
C ARG A 77 -1.69 -1.16 13.09
N ARG A 78 -2.17 -0.82 11.88
CA ARG A 78 -2.36 0.56 11.40
C ARG A 78 -1.12 1.45 11.60
N LEU A 79 0.08 0.89 11.39
CA LEU A 79 1.35 1.59 11.57
C LEU A 79 1.67 2.55 10.42
N ARG A 80 0.94 2.46 9.30
CA ARG A 80 1.02 3.44 8.20
C ARG A 80 0.71 4.84 8.74
N PRO A 81 1.58 5.85 8.51
CA PRO A 81 1.34 7.21 8.96
C PRO A 81 -0.06 7.70 8.57
N TRP A 82 -0.70 8.44 9.48
CA TRP A 82 -2.04 8.97 9.22
C TRP A 82 -2.06 9.87 7.98
N THR A 83 -0.95 10.54 7.67
CA THR A 83 -0.77 11.38 6.47
C THR A 83 -0.90 10.58 5.18
N GLU A 84 -0.28 9.40 5.09
CA GLU A 84 -0.43 8.51 3.93
C GLU A 84 -1.87 8.08 3.74
N ARG A 85 -2.55 7.71 4.84
CA ARG A 85 -3.95 7.27 4.80
C ARG A 85 -4.86 8.39 4.34
N ALA A 86 -4.68 9.60 4.89
CA ALA A 86 -5.44 10.78 4.48
C ALA A 86 -5.19 11.13 3.01
N ALA A 87 -3.93 11.10 2.55
CA ALA A 87 -3.57 11.35 1.16
C ALA A 87 -4.26 10.35 0.20
N LEU A 88 -4.25 9.05 0.53
CA LEU A 88 -4.91 8.02 -0.27
C LEU A 88 -6.44 8.17 -0.27
N THR A 89 -7.05 8.56 0.86
CA THR A 89 -8.49 8.85 0.92
C THR A 89 -8.88 10.05 0.06
N VAL A 90 -8.12 11.15 0.14
CA VAL A 90 -8.34 12.35 -0.69
C VAL A 90 -8.15 12.02 -2.16
N TRP A 91 -7.07 11.31 -2.51
CA TRP A 91 -6.84 10.85 -3.87
C TRP A 91 -7.99 9.97 -4.39
N GLY A 92 -8.46 9.02 -3.58
CA GLY A 92 -9.61 8.17 -3.92
C GLY A 92 -10.89 8.98 -4.18
N PHE A 93 -11.20 9.96 -3.33
CA PHE A 93 -12.33 10.86 -3.52
C PHE A 93 -12.27 11.62 -4.85
N VAL A 94 -11.08 12.11 -5.21
CA VAL A 94 -10.82 12.84 -6.45
C VAL A 94 -10.88 11.91 -7.66
N ALA A 95 -10.21 10.76 -7.60
CA ALA A 95 -10.14 9.77 -8.68
C ALA A 95 -11.52 9.21 -9.05
N MET A 96 -12.40 9.04 -8.06
CA MET A 96 -13.78 8.59 -8.26
C MET A 96 -14.72 9.66 -8.85
N ARG A 97 -14.24 10.90 -9.09
CA ARG A 97 -15.04 11.99 -9.68
C ARG A 97 -14.44 12.40 -11.03
N PRO A 98 -14.96 11.88 -12.15
CA PRO A 98 -14.34 12.05 -13.47
C PRO A 98 -14.10 13.51 -13.89
N ALA A 99 -15.06 14.40 -13.61
CA ALA A 99 -14.95 15.83 -13.94
C ALA A 99 -13.85 16.51 -13.12
N LEU A 100 -13.79 16.24 -11.81
CA LEU A 100 -12.79 16.79 -10.90
C LEU A 100 -11.39 16.25 -11.25
N TYR A 101 -11.27 14.95 -11.48
CA TYR A 101 -10.02 14.32 -11.92
C TYR A 101 -9.53 14.91 -13.25
N ALA A 102 -10.43 15.12 -14.23
CA ALA A 102 -10.08 15.72 -15.51
C ALA A 102 -9.62 17.17 -15.35
N LEU A 103 -10.31 17.97 -14.55
CA LEU A 103 -9.93 19.35 -14.26
C LEU A 103 -8.54 19.43 -13.63
N LEU A 104 -8.30 18.64 -12.58
CA LEU A 104 -7.02 18.62 -11.87
C LEU A 104 -5.88 18.09 -12.76
N THR A 105 -6.14 17.08 -13.58
CA THR A 105 -5.13 16.56 -14.52
C THR A 105 -4.78 17.59 -15.59
N ARG A 106 -5.77 18.33 -16.12
CA ARG A 106 -5.53 19.44 -17.07
C ARG A 106 -4.68 20.54 -16.43
N ALA A 107 -5.02 20.95 -15.22
CA ALA A 107 -4.23 21.93 -14.47
C ALA A 107 -2.80 21.42 -14.22
N GLY A 108 -2.66 20.16 -13.78
CA GLY A 108 -1.38 19.52 -13.51
C GLY A 108 -0.48 19.45 -14.74
N VAL A 109 -1.00 19.05 -15.90
CA VAL A 109 -0.23 19.00 -17.14
C VAL A 109 0.29 20.39 -17.56
N ARG A 110 -0.51 21.44 -17.41
CA ARG A 110 -0.09 22.82 -17.72
C ARG A 110 0.96 23.34 -16.73
N ILE A 111 0.82 22.99 -15.45
CA ILE A 111 1.82 23.33 -14.43
C ILE A 111 3.14 22.62 -14.73
N LEU A 112 3.10 21.32 -15.03
CA LEU A 112 4.29 20.52 -15.35
C LEU A 112 4.95 20.98 -16.66
N GLU A 113 4.18 21.36 -17.67
CA GLU A 113 4.72 21.96 -18.90
C GLU A 113 5.49 23.24 -18.58
N ARG A 114 4.91 24.14 -17.77
CA ARG A 114 5.58 25.38 -17.34
C ARG A 114 6.84 25.12 -16.53
N LEU A 115 6.81 24.13 -15.63
CA LEU A 115 7.98 23.73 -14.85
C LEU A 115 9.09 23.12 -15.70
N GLY A 116 8.75 22.49 -16.84
CA GLY A 116 9.72 21.97 -17.79
C GLY A 116 10.50 23.04 -18.57
N GLY A 117 9.97 24.26 -18.65
CA GLY A 117 10.59 25.40 -19.34
C GLY A 117 11.04 25.11 -20.77
N SER A 118 12.01 25.87 -21.27
CA SER A 118 12.57 25.70 -22.62
C SER A 118 13.32 24.38 -22.79
N GLY A 119 13.81 23.78 -21.70
CA GLY A 119 14.54 22.52 -21.70
C GLY A 119 13.65 21.27 -21.83
N ARG A 120 12.32 21.42 -21.74
CA ARG A 120 11.32 20.34 -21.78
C ARG A 120 11.64 19.16 -20.84
N ARG A 121 12.30 19.41 -19.71
CA ARG A 121 12.71 18.38 -18.73
C ARG A 121 12.52 18.89 -17.31
N ILE A 122 12.10 17.99 -16.42
CA ILE A 122 11.90 18.26 -15.00
C ILE A 122 12.86 17.35 -14.22
N SER A 123 13.85 17.95 -13.55
CA SER A 123 14.89 17.24 -12.79
C SER A 123 14.61 17.18 -11.28
N LYS A 124 13.71 18.03 -10.76
CA LYS A 124 13.27 18.00 -9.35
C LYS A 124 11.79 18.34 -9.23
N LEU A 125 11.05 17.46 -8.55
CA LEU A 125 9.67 17.73 -8.12
C LEU A 125 9.67 17.97 -6.60
N SER A 126 9.13 19.10 -6.16
CA SER A 126 9.14 19.53 -4.74
C SER A 126 8.51 18.53 -3.76
N PHE A 127 7.64 17.63 -4.25
CA PHE A 127 7.00 16.57 -3.46
C PHE A 127 7.35 15.15 -3.95
N GLY A 128 8.36 15.02 -4.82
CA GLY A 128 8.83 13.76 -5.41
C GLY A 128 10.30 13.46 -5.11
N GLY A 129 10.89 14.13 -4.11
CA GLY A 129 12.27 13.88 -3.64
C GLY A 129 12.44 12.40 -3.30
N GLY A 130 13.40 11.77 -3.94
CA GLY A 130 13.62 10.32 -3.95
C GLY A 130 13.28 9.67 -5.30
N TRP A 131 12.21 10.07 -5.98
CA TRP A 131 11.84 9.51 -7.29
C TRP A 131 12.51 10.26 -8.45
N THR A 132 12.64 11.59 -8.34
CA THR A 132 13.34 12.42 -9.35
C THR A 132 14.83 12.55 -9.10
N ASP A 133 15.34 12.10 -7.95
CA ASP A 133 16.75 12.30 -7.55
C ASP A 133 17.74 11.57 -8.48
N THR A 134 17.27 10.55 -9.20
CA THR A 134 18.07 9.77 -10.15
C THR A 134 17.45 9.74 -11.55
N ARG A 135 16.37 10.50 -11.80
CA ARG A 135 15.58 10.40 -13.04
C ARG A 135 15.05 11.75 -13.50
N ASP A 136 15.42 12.13 -14.72
CA ASP A 136 14.79 13.24 -15.44
C ASP A 136 13.46 12.80 -16.05
N MET A 137 12.44 13.65 -15.93
CA MET A 137 11.16 13.43 -16.59
C MET A 137 11.00 14.36 -17.78
N PRO A 138 10.55 13.88 -18.96
CA PRO A 138 10.17 14.76 -20.04
C PRO A 138 8.94 15.58 -19.64
N ALA A 139 8.98 16.88 -19.89
CA ALA A 139 7.86 17.76 -19.61
C ALA A 139 6.70 17.44 -20.57
N PRO A 140 5.44 17.43 -20.08
CA PRO A 140 4.29 17.13 -20.91
C PRO A 140 4.01 18.27 -21.89
N VAL A 141 3.25 17.98 -22.95
CA VAL A 141 2.93 18.90 -24.07
C VAL A 141 1.80 19.92 -23.76
N GLY A 142 1.51 20.16 -22.48
CA GLY A 142 0.48 21.14 -22.07
C GLY A 142 -0.98 20.70 -22.19
N ARG A 143 -1.24 19.56 -22.84
CA ARG A 143 -2.57 18.97 -23.00
C ARG A 143 -2.60 17.53 -22.52
N THR A 144 -3.72 17.15 -21.92
CA THR A 144 -3.99 15.75 -21.56
C THR A 144 -4.27 14.93 -22.80
N PHE A 145 -4.04 13.62 -22.72
CA PHE A 145 -4.38 12.68 -23.81
C PHE A 145 -5.84 12.82 -24.26
N ARG A 146 -6.79 12.95 -23.33
CA ARG A 146 -8.22 13.11 -23.66
C ARG A 146 -8.51 14.36 -24.49
N GLU A 147 -7.85 15.48 -24.17
CA GLU A 147 -8.00 16.72 -24.94
C GLU A 147 -7.42 16.59 -26.36
N LEU A 148 -6.28 15.91 -26.50
CA LEU A 148 -5.66 15.66 -27.81
C LEU A 148 -6.53 14.72 -28.66
N TYR A 149 -7.07 13.68 -28.03
CA TYR A 149 -7.93 12.71 -28.70
C TYR A 149 -9.24 13.33 -29.20
N GLN A 150 -9.91 14.12 -28.37
CA GLN A 150 -11.15 14.82 -28.76
C GLN A 150 -10.92 15.82 -29.91
N ALA A 151 -9.82 16.58 -29.86
CA ALA A 151 -9.49 17.50 -30.96
C ALA A 151 -9.25 16.76 -32.27
N ARG A 152 -8.60 15.59 -32.23
CA ARG A 152 -8.40 14.78 -33.44
C ARG A 152 -9.71 14.30 -34.05
N GLN A 153 -10.69 13.93 -33.23
CA GLN A 153 -12.01 13.51 -33.73
C GLN A 153 -12.81 14.65 -34.36
N ASN A 154 -12.66 15.88 -33.87
CA ASN A 154 -13.41 17.02 -34.38
C ASN A 154 -12.86 17.60 -35.69
N HIS A 155 -11.68 17.14 -36.13
CA HIS A 155 -10.98 17.63 -37.33
C HIS A 155 -10.89 16.58 -38.47
N GLY A 156 -11.52 15.41 -38.31
CA GLY A 156 -11.65 14.38 -39.33
C GLY A 156 -13.11 14.13 -39.65
#